data_AF-A0A6P0RD88-F1
#
_entry.id   AF-A0A6P0RD88-F1
#
_cell.length_a   1.000
_cell.length_b   1.000
_cell.length_c   1.000
_cell.angle_alpha   90.00
_cell.angle_beta   90.00
_cell.angle_gamma   90.00
#
_symmetry.space_group_name_H-M   'P 1'
#
loop_
_entity.id
_entity.type
_entity.pdbx_description
1 polymer ?
#
loop_
_entity_poly.entity_id
_entity_poly.type
_entity_poly.pdbx_seq_one_letter_code
_entity_poly.pdbx_strand_id
1 'polypeptide(L)' 'MYAYQYMTASKNLIFRYDNTRHHKKLNLLEHPHHKHDGSEDNVISSNAPTLVDVLQEIEKYLG' A
#
# COMPACT_ATOMS: atom_id res chain seq x y z
N MET A 1 3.97 -0.49 -13.88
CA MET A 1 4.06 -1.06 -12.52
C MET A 1 4.45 0.08 -11.60
N TYR A 2 3.85 0.18 -10.42
CA TYR A 2 4.26 1.14 -9.40
C TYR A 2 4.39 0.44 -8.05
N ALA A 3 5.17 1.03 -7.15
CA ALA A 3 5.21 0.67 -5.75
C ALA A 3 5.53 1.93 -4.93
N TYR A 4 4.71 2.22 -3.94
CA TYR A 4 4.98 3.22 -2.92
C TYR A 4 5.03 2.51 -1.58
N GLN A 5 6.18 2.49 -0.93
CA GLN A 5 6.37 1.80 0.35
C GLN A 5 6.86 2.78 1.41
N TYR A 6 6.16 2.79 2.54
CA TYR A 6 6.57 3.51 3.74
C TYR A 6 6.82 2.51 4.87
N MET A 7 7.97 2.63 5.53
CA MET A 7 8.45 1.69 6.53
C MET A 7 9.27 2.41 7.60
N THR A 8 9.37 1.80 8.78
CA THR A 8 10.22 2.29 9.86
C THR A 8 11.71 2.15 9.49
N ALA A 9 12.59 2.82 10.25
CA ALA A 9 14.04 2.64 10.13
C ALA A 9 14.49 1.18 10.36
N SER A 10 13.73 0.42 11.17
CA SER A 10 13.94 -1.02 11.40
C SER A 10 13.36 -1.91 10.30
N LYS A 11 12.90 -1.34 9.18
CA LYS A 11 12.29 -2.02 8.03
C LYS A 11 10.94 -2.71 8.33
N ASN A 12 10.22 -2.25 9.36
CA ASN A 12 8.85 -2.70 9.57
C ASN A 12 7.92 -1.96 8.60
N LEU A 13 7.11 -2.70 7.85
CA LEU A 13 6.14 -2.12 6.91
C LEU A 13 5.10 -1.30 7.68
N ILE A 14 4.90 -0.04 7.26
CA ILE A 14 3.77 0.77 7.71
C ILE A 14 2.66 0.64 6.69
N PHE A 15 2.96 0.90 5.42
CA PHE A 15 2.09 0.49 4.32
C PHE A 15 2.87 0.36 3.01
N ARG A 16 2.29 -0.38 2.06
CA ARG A 16 2.69 -0.36 0.65
C ARG A 16 1.48 -0.30 -0.26
N TYR A 17 1.52 0.56 -1.26
CA TYR A 17 0.64 0.50 -2.42
C TYR A 17 1.39 -0.10 -3.60
N ASP A 18 0.82 -1.10 -4.26
CA ASP A 18 1.34 -1.60 -5.53
C ASP A 18 0.22 -2.14 -6.42
N ASN A 19 0.59 -2.46 -7.66
CA ASN A 19 -0.33 -2.99 -8.67
C ASN A 19 0.15 -4.29 -9.31
N THR A 20 0.95 -5.06 -8.58
CA THR A 20 1.36 -6.38 -9.04
C THR A 20 0.14 -7.29 -9.15
N ARG A 21 0.07 -8.15 -10.18
CA ARG A 21 -1.04 -9.10 -10.38
C ARG A 21 -0.95 -10.30 -9.43
N HIS A 22 -0.55 -10.06 -8.19
CA HIS A 22 -0.54 -11.03 -7.12
C HIS A 22 -1.91 -11.00 -6.41
N HIS A 23 -2.18 -11.95 -5.51
CA HIS A 23 -3.43 -11.99 -4.72
C HIS A 23 -4.75 -12.07 -5.51
N LYS A 24 -4.77 -12.57 -6.75
CA LYS A 24 -6.01 -12.80 -7.52
C LYS A 24 -7.10 -13.57 -6.75
N LYS A 25 -6.70 -14.44 -5.82
CA LYS A 25 -7.60 -15.24 -4.97
C LYS A 25 -8.40 -14.41 -3.95
N LEU A 26 -7.97 -13.18 -3.65
CA LEU A 26 -8.65 -12.29 -2.71
C LEU A 26 -9.86 -11.56 -3.32
N ASN A 27 -10.05 -11.62 -4.64
CA ASN A 27 -11.19 -11.00 -5.35
C ASN A 27 -11.42 -9.52 -4.95
N LEU A 28 -10.33 -8.74 -4.83
CA LEU A 28 -10.41 -7.32 -4.50
C LEU A 28 -11.09 -6.55 -5.64
N LEU A 29 -11.93 -5.58 -5.27
CA LEU A 29 -12.69 -4.77 -6.21
C LEU A 29 -11.77 -4.02 -7.18
N GLU A 30 -10.67 -3.47 -6.67
CA GLU A 30 -9.73 -2.64 -7.42
C GLU A 30 -8.55 -3.41 -8.02
N HIS A 31 -8.64 -4.75 -8.15
CA HIS A 31 -7.55 -5.56 -8.68
C HIS A 31 -7.05 -5.03 -10.06
N PRO A 32 -5.73 -4.83 -10.26
CA PRO A 32 -4.62 -5.32 -9.45
C PRO A 32 -4.16 -4.37 -8.34
N HIS A 33 -4.81 -3.23 -8.15
CA HIS A 33 -4.44 -2.23 -7.14
C HIS A 33 -4.83 -2.72 -5.75
N HIS A 34 -3.87 -2.63 -4.83
CA HIS A 34 -4.06 -3.01 -3.45
C HIS A 34 -3.09 -2.27 -2.54
N LYS A 35 -3.42 -2.29 -1.25
CA LYS A 35 -2.56 -1.81 -0.18
C LYS A 35 -2.22 -2.96 0.76
N HIS A 36 -0.94 -3.11 1.09
CA HIS A 36 -0.50 -3.87 2.26
C HIS A 36 -0.48 -2.91 3.46
N ASP A 37 -1.27 -3.20 4.49
CA ASP A 37 -1.52 -2.27 5.61
C ASP A 37 -0.89 -2.83 6.90
N GLY A 38 0.26 -2.27 7.28
CA GLY A 38 1.05 -2.70 8.44
C GLY A 38 1.76 -4.06 8.32
N SER A 39 1.41 -4.89 7.34
CA SER A 39 2.01 -6.21 7.10
C SER A 39 1.83 -6.66 5.66
N GLU A 40 2.74 -7.49 5.17
CA GLU A 40 2.66 -8.15 3.86
C GLU A 40 1.39 -9.01 3.72
N ASP A 41 0.92 -9.61 4.82
CA ASP A 41 -0.25 -10.49 4.82
C ASP A 41 -1.58 -9.75 4.91
N ASN A 42 -1.57 -8.48 5.32
CA ASN A 42 -2.78 -7.67 5.47
C ASN A 42 -3.05 -6.86 4.19
N VAL A 43 -3.63 -7.54 3.20
CA VAL A 43 -3.90 -6.96 1.87
C VAL A 43 -5.34 -6.46 1.79
N ILE A 44 -5.52 -5.18 1.48
CA ILE A 44 -6.83 -4.53 1.34
C ILE A 44 -7.02 -3.93 -0.06
N SER A 45 -8.27 -3.85 -0.51
CA SER A 45 -8.62 -3.18 -1.76
C SER A 45 -8.34 -1.70 -1.66
N SER A 46 -7.68 -1.13 -2.66
CA SER A 46 -7.42 0.31 -2.72
C SER A 46 -7.25 0.77 -4.15
N ASN A 47 -7.70 2.00 -4.44
CA ASN A 47 -7.42 2.66 -5.71
C ASN A 47 -5.92 2.94 -5.84
N ALA A 48 -5.45 3.20 -7.07
CA ALA A 48 -4.09 3.67 -7.27
C ALA A 48 -3.93 5.11 -6.71
N PRO A 49 -3.09 5.32 -5.67
CA PRO A 49 -2.86 6.66 -5.16
C PRO A 49 -1.92 7.44 -6.08
N THR A 50 -2.03 8.76 -6.06
CA THR A 50 -0.97 9.64 -6.56
C THR A 50 0.18 9.73 -5.56
N LEU A 51 1.34 10.23 -5.98
CA LEU A 51 2.44 10.51 -5.06
C LEU A 51 2.03 11.53 -3.97
N VAL A 52 1.18 12.50 -4.31
CA VAL A 52 0.70 13.50 -3.36
C VAL A 52 -0.16 12.87 -2.27
N ASP A 53 -1.07 11.96 -2.64
CA ASP A 53 -1.89 11.22 -1.67
C ASP A 53 -1.02 10.42 -0.70
N VAL A 54 0.04 9.77 -1.22
CA VAL A 54 1.00 9.01 -0.39
C VAL A 54 1.74 9.91 0.58
N LEU A 55 2.23 11.07 0.13
CA LEU A 55 2.94 12.02 1.00
C LEU A 55 2.02 12.59 2.10
N GLN A 56 0.77 12.91 1.76
CA GLN A 56 -0.25 13.33 2.73
C GLN A 56 -0.59 12.23 3.73
N GLU A 57 -0.60 10.96 3.31
CA GLU A 57 -0.75 9.85 4.23
C GLU A 57 0.47 9.72 5.16
N ILE A 58 1.69 9.85 4.65
CA ILE A 58 2.94 9.83 5.45
C ILE A 58 2.93 10.94 6.50
N GLU A 59 2.52 12.15 6.13
CA GLU A 59 2.43 13.31 7.04
C GLU A 59 1.60 12.99 8.29
N LYS A 60 0.51 12.23 8.17
CA LYS A 60 -0.33 11.81 9.31
C LYS A 60 0.40 10.92 10.32
N TYR A 61 1.49 10.27 9.92
CA TYR A 61 2.34 9.46 10.83
C TYR A 61 3.48 10.28 11.46
N LEU A 62 3.74 11.50 10.98
CA LEU A 62 4.84 12.34 11.45
C LEU A 62 4.43 13.32 12.55
N GLY A 63 3.13 13.60 12.68
CA GLY A 63 2.59 14.54 13.68
C GLY A 63 2.44 15.95 13.14
#